data_AF-A0AAD5UPJ7-F1
#
_entry.id   AF-A0AAD5UPJ7-F1
#
_cell.length_a   1.000
_cell.length_b   1.000
_cell.length_c   1.000
_cell.angle_alpha   90.00
_cell.angle_beta   90.00
_cell.angle_gamma   90.00
#
_symmetry.space_group_name_H-M   'P 1'
#
loop_
_entity.id
_entity.type
_entity.pdbx_description
1 polymer ?
#
loop_
_entity_poly.entity_id
_entity_poly.type
_entity_poly.pdbx_seq_one_letter_code
_entity_poly.pdbx_strand_id
1 'polypeptide(L)'
;MAGNIIPAIATTNAIISGIIVLQALHLLRKSYQALRNVHVQFRPNLPLSTITTSGPNRFCGVCRDTYAELPCDTSRTTLREVVEGILGGGENSDSPMREVSVYEDKRVLYDPDWDDNMERTLDDLNVTRGKFLSVVDEDGEYETIQVGIGALPPDHPSDGPAFVLPSPLPSPPKKAKPPVPSPEPQTPEKSMSKKRAAPDDDELPVAKRAKTNGTSSHTDVPFTPKKQRKLDEDGLILVESLDEKLNEDDVIVID
;
A
#
# COMPACT_ATOMS: atom_id res chain seq x y z
N MET A 1 -25.36 -4.32 22.83
CA MET A 1 -24.73 -4.49 21.51
C MET A 1 -23.70 -5.60 21.63
N ALA A 2 -24.01 -6.83 21.21
CA ALA A 2 -23.01 -7.89 21.08
C ALA A 2 -22.53 -7.86 19.63
N GLY A 3 -21.41 -7.17 19.36
CA GLY A 3 -20.78 -7.17 18.05
C GLY A 3 -20.27 -8.56 17.68
N ASN A 4 -20.20 -8.86 16.38
CA ASN A 4 -19.85 -10.16 15.82
C ASN A 4 -18.72 -10.88 16.59
N ILE A 5 -19.08 -11.86 17.42
CA ILE A 5 -18.11 -12.69 18.15
C ILE A 5 -17.52 -13.70 17.15
N ILE A 6 -16.23 -13.56 16.86
CA ILE A 6 -15.50 -14.43 15.95
C ILE A 6 -14.76 -15.50 16.79
N PRO A 7 -15.01 -16.81 16.58
CA PRO A 7 -14.25 -17.85 17.27
C PRO A 7 -12.81 -17.89 16.76
N ALA A 8 -11.84 -17.87 17.67
CA ALA A 8 -10.42 -17.94 17.35
C ALA A 8 -9.90 -19.39 17.43
N ILE A 9 -9.08 -19.79 16.45
CA ILE A 9 -8.45 -21.12 16.41
C ILE A 9 -6.94 -20.94 16.30
N ALA A 10 -6.18 -21.58 17.20
CA ALA A 10 -4.73 -21.41 17.29
C ALA A 10 -3.99 -21.78 16.00
N THR A 11 -4.45 -22.81 15.28
CA THR A 11 -3.86 -23.24 14.00
C THR A 11 -4.04 -22.19 12.90
N THR A 12 -5.18 -21.50 12.84
CA THR A 12 -5.39 -20.39 11.90
C THR A 12 -4.39 -19.26 12.16
N ASN A 13 -4.18 -18.88 13.43
CA ASN A 13 -3.20 -17.86 13.78
C ASN A 13 -1.77 -18.28 13.37
N ALA A 14 -1.38 -19.53 13.62
CA ALA A 14 -0.07 -20.05 13.21
C ALA A 14 0.13 -20.00 11.68
N ILE A 15 -0.89 -20.38 10.89
CA ILE A 15 -0.86 -20.30 9.42
C ILE A 15 -0.71 -18.84 8.96
N ILE A 16 -1.51 -17.92 9.51
CA ILE A 16 -1.45 -16.50 9.16
C ILE A 16 -0.09 -15.89 9.55
N SER A 17 0.47 -16.22 10.71
CA SER A 17 1.81 -15.79 11.11
C SER A 17 2.90 -16.26 10.14
N GLY A 18 2.86 -17.51 9.69
CA GLY A 18 3.78 -18.02 8.67
C GLY A 18 3.65 -17.27 7.33
N ILE A 19 2.42 -16.98 6.89
CA ILE A 19 2.15 -16.19 5.69
C ILE A 19 2.70 -14.76 5.82
N ILE A 20 2.54 -14.11 6.97
CA ILE A 20 3.08 -12.76 7.23
C ILE A 20 4.60 -12.75 7.08
N VAL A 21 5.32 -13.74 7.63
CA VAL A 21 6.78 -13.84 7.49
C VAL A 21 7.19 -14.05 6.03
N LEU A 22 6.49 -14.90 5.27
CA LEU A 22 6.76 -15.09 3.84
C LEU A 22 6.56 -13.80 3.03
N GLN A 23 5.49 -13.04 3.28
CA GLN A 23 5.29 -11.74 2.62
C GLN A 23 6.32 -10.68 3.06
N ALA A 24 6.74 -10.69 4.33
CA ALA A 24 7.81 -9.82 4.83
C ALA A 24 9.16 -10.10 4.14
N LEU A 25 9.49 -11.36 3.83
CA LEU A 25 10.70 -11.69 3.06
C LEU A 25 10.67 -11.09 1.63
N HIS A 26 9.52 -11.09 0.96
CA HIS A 26 9.37 -10.40 -0.33
C HIS A 26 9.54 -8.88 -0.20
N LEU A 27 9.04 -8.27 0.88
CA LEU A 27 9.22 -6.85 1.16
C LEU A 27 10.70 -6.51 1.37
N LEU A 28 11.41 -7.27 2.22
CA LEU A 28 12.82 -7.05 2.56
C LEU A 28 13.74 -7.24 1.33
N ARG A 29 13.42 -8.22 0.46
CA ARG A 29 14.11 -8.42 -0.83
C ARG A 29 13.75 -7.37 -1.89
N LYS A 30 12.93 -6.36 -1.57
CA LYS A 30 12.40 -5.34 -2.49
C LYS A 30 11.62 -5.94 -3.68
N SER A 31 11.17 -7.19 -3.58
CA SER A 31 10.44 -7.90 -4.64
C SER A 31 8.94 -7.58 -4.55
N TYR A 32 8.57 -6.30 -4.63
CA TYR A 32 7.19 -5.83 -4.38
C TYR A 32 6.17 -6.46 -5.34
N GLN A 33 6.56 -6.78 -6.57
CA GLN A 33 5.71 -7.46 -7.57
C GLN A 33 5.39 -8.92 -7.21
N ALA A 34 6.10 -9.51 -6.25
CA ALA A 34 5.80 -10.85 -5.72
C ALA A 34 4.78 -10.84 -4.56
N LEU A 35 4.47 -9.66 -3.98
CA LEU A 35 3.51 -9.56 -2.87
C LEU A 35 2.10 -9.99 -3.29
N ARG A 36 1.41 -10.71 -2.41
CA ARG A 36 0.05 -11.25 -2.64
C ARG A 36 -0.83 -11.07 -1.42
N ASN A 37 -2.10 -10.75 -1.67
CA ASN A 37 -3.17 -10.89 -0.69
C ASN A 37 -3.53 -12.38 -0.59
N VAL A 38 -3.02 -13.05 0.44
CA VAL A 38 -3.25 -14.49 0.67
C VAL A 38 -4.46 -14.71 1.58
N HIS A 39 -5.43 -15.48 1.10
CA HIS A 39 -6.67 -15.79 1.79
C HIS A 39 -6.71 -17.28 2.14
N VAL A 40 -6.89 -17.59 3.42
CA VAL A 40 -7.12 -18.97 3.88
C VAL A 40 -8.58 -19.35 3.60
N GLN A 41 -8.79 -20.50 2.98
CA GLN A 41 -10.10 -21.04 2.61
C GLN A 41 -10.34 -22.41 3.27
N PHE A 42 -11.60 -22.74 3.53
CA PHE A 42 -12.00 -24.07 4.01
C PHE A 42 -12.02 -25.16 2.92
N ARG A 43 -11.54 -24.87 1.71
CA ARG A 43 -11.50 -25.84 0.61
C ARG A 43 -10.27 -26.75 0.74
N PRO A 44 -10.41 -28.07 0.96
CA PRO A 44 -9.25 -28.95 1.18
C PRO A 44 -8.32 -29.02 -0.04
N ASN A 45 -8.87 -28.91 -1.26
CA ASN A 45 -8.10 -28.97 -2.51
C ASN A 45 -7.36 -27.67 -2.87
N LEU A 46 -7.73 -26.54 -2.23
CA LEU A 46 -7.09 -25.24 -2.43
C LEU A 46 -7.27 -24.39 -1.15
N PRO A 47 -6.55 -24.71 -0.07
CA PRO A 47 -6.73 -24.07 1.23
C PRO A 47 -6.17 -22.64 1.29
N LEU A 48 -5.36 -22.26 0.29
CA LEU A 48 -4.80 -20.92 0.14
C LEU A 48 -5.17 -20.37 -1.24
N SER A 49 -5.62 -19.12 -1.29
CA SER A 49 -5.90 -18.40 -2.53
C SER A 49 -5.19 -17.05 -2.53
N THR A 50 -4.41 -16.79 -3.57
CA THR A 50 -3.59 -15.59 -3.72
C THR A 50 -4.21 -14.64 -4.73
N ILE A 51 -4.35 -13.36 -4.36
CA ILE A 51 -4.75 -12.28 -5.26
C ILE A 51 -3.57 -11.29 -5.36
N THR A 52 -3.32 -10.73 -6.53
CA THR A 52 -2.33 -9.64 -6.67
C THR A 52 -2.75 -8.41 -5.88
N THR A 53 -1.79 -7.62 -5.43
CA THR A 53 -2.06 -6.35 -4.73
C THR A 53 -2.64 -5.34 -5.71
N SER A 54 -3.77 -4.71 -5.35
CA SER A 54 -4.33 -3.59 -6.11
C SER A 54 -3.49 -2.33 -5.91
N GLY A 55 -3.39 -1.49 -6.94
CA GLY A 55 -2.84 -0.13 -6.79
C GLY A 55 -3.72 0.77 -5.91
N PRO A 56 -3.21 1.94 -5.47
CA PRO A 56 -3.96 2.89 -4.64
C PRO A 56 -5.28 3.33 -5.27
N ASN A 57 -6.34 3.42 -4.47
CA ASN A 57 -7.65 3.86 -4.94
C ASN A 57 -7.68 5.39 -5.15
N ARG A 58 -8.03 5.83 -6.36
CA ARG A 58 -8.15 7.24 -6.75
C ARG A 58 -9.20 8.03 -5.98
N PHE A 59 -10.12 7.35 -5.29
CA PHE A 59 -11.18 7.95 -4.47
C PHE A 59 -11.01 7.72 -2.95
N CYS A 60 -9.84 7.26 -2.50
CA CYS A 60 -9.57 7.12 -1.06
C CYS A 60 -9.12 8.46 -0.46
N GLY A 61 -9.91 9.02 0.46
CA GLY A 61 -9.55 10.24 1.21
C GLY A 61 -8.57 10.00 2.37
N VAL A 62 -7.61 9.08 2.22
CA VAL A 62 -6.55 8.79 3.22
C VAL A 62 -5.23 8.49 2.52
N CYS A 63 -5.20 7.52 1.60
CA CYS A 63 -3.95 7.10 0.92
C CYS A 63 -3.54 8.01 -0.25
N ARG A 64 -4.10 9.23 -0.31
CA ARG A 64 -3.91 10.18 -1.42
C ARG A 64 -3.20 11.46 -1.02
N ASP A 65 -3.11 11.74 0.27
CA ASP A 65 -2.33 12.83 0.83
C ASP A 65 -0.86 12.73 0.39
N THR A 66 -0.28 13.84 -0.01
CA THR A 66 1.14 13.90 -0.37
C THR A 66 1.95 14.27 0.86
N TYR A 67 2.81 13.34 1.30
CA TYR A 67 3.67 13.56 2.46
C TYR A 67 4.98 14.21 2.04
N ALA A 68 5.39 15.24 2.78
CA ALA A 68 6.67 15.93 2.65
C ALA A 68 7.33 16.04 4.03
N GLU A 69 8.65 15.99 4.07
CA GLU A 69 9.42 16.37 5.25
C GLU A 69 9.98 17.78 5.04
N LEU A 70 9.87 18.62 6.07
CA LEU A 70 10.46 19.96 6.13
C LEU A 70 11.44 20.02 7.31
N PRO A 71 12.75 19.83 7.09
CA PRO A 71 13.78 20.13 8.06
C PRO A 71 13.85 21.65 8.29
N CYS A 72 13.53 22.13 9.49
CA CYS A 72 13.60 23.56 9.82
C CYS A 72 13.96 23.85 11.29
N ASP A 73 14.34 25.10 11.54
CA ASP A 73 14.44 25.69 12.87
C ASP A 73 13.12 26.41 13.19
N THR A 74 12.31 25.81 14.07
CA THR A 74 10.97 26.30 14.40
C THR A 74 10.97 27.71 14.99
N SER A 75 12.08 28.15 15.59
CA SER A 75 12.23 29.49 16.19
C SER A 75 12.49 30.60 15.17
N ARG A 76 12.88 30.25 13.93
CA ARG A 76 13.23 31.19 12.86
C ARG A 76 12.31 31.13 11.66
N THR A 77 11.74 29.96 11.36
CA THR A 77 10.86 29.78 10.22
C THR A 77 9.46 30.31 10.52
N THR A 78 8.95 31.18 9.63
CA THR A 78 7.57 31.69 9.69
C THR A 78 6.58 30.74 9.02
N LEU A 79 5.29 30.79 9.39
CA LEU A 79 4.27 29.97 8.74
C LEU A 79 4.17 30.28 7.23
N ARG A 80 4.26 31.56 6.86
CA ARG A 80 4.24 32.02 5.47
C ARG A 80 5.32 31.37 4.61
N GLU A 81 6.58 31.39 5.06
CA GLU A 81 7.72 30.79 4.34
C GLU A 81 7.50 29.30 4.03
N VAL A 82 6.89 28.56 4.96
CA VAL A 82 6.55 27.15 4.78
C VAL A 82 5.50 26.98 3.68
N VAL A 83 4.41 27.75 3.75
CA VAL A 83 3.28 27.62 2.81
C VAL A 83 3.70 28.03 1.40
N GLU A 84 4.29 29.23 1.25
CA GLU A 84 4.77 29.73 -0.04
C GLU A 84 5.87 28.80 -0.62
N GLY A 85 6.81 28.36 0.21
CA GLY A 85 7.89 27.46 -0.21
C GLY A 85 7.41 26.08 -0.66
N ILE A 86 6.42 25.50 0.01
CA ILE A 86 5.88 24.16 -0.29
C ILE A 86 4.95 24.17 -1.51
N LEU A 87 4.15 25.23 -1.67
CA LEU A 87 3.32 25.43 -2.86
C LEU A 87 4.15 25.84 -4.10
N GLY A 88 5.43 26.17 -3.92
CA GLY A 88 6.31 26.64 -4.99
C GLY A 88 6.02 28.08 -5.42
N GLY A 89 5.44 28.89 -4.53
CA GLY A 89 5.05 30.30 -4.73
C GLY A 89 6.20 31.31 -4.60
N GLY A 90 7.44 30.93 -4.90
CA GLY A 90 8.51 31.89 -5.10
C GLY A 90 8.32 32.69 -6.40
N GLU A 91 8.95 33.86 -6.51
CA GLU A 91 8.79 34.85 -7.62
C GLU A 91 8.87 34.31 -9.07
N ASN A 92 9.35 33.07 -9.28
CA ASN A 92 9.58 32.46 -10.60
C ASN A 92 8.56 31.37 -10.99
N SER A 93 7.39 31.29 -10.35
CA SER A 93 6.37 30.27 -10.64
C SER A 93 5.08 30.88 -11.20
N ASP A 94 4.78 30.60 -12.48
CA ASP A 94 3.51 30.90 -13.16
C ASP A 94 2.29 30.11 -12.60
N SER A 95 2.42 29.51 -11.41
CA SER A 95 1.31 28.80 -10.77
C SER A 95 0.33 29.81 -10.19
N PRO A 96 -0.99 29.68 -10.44
CA PRO A 96 -1.97 30.51 -9.76
C PRO A 96 -1.82 30.32 -8.24
N MET A 97 -1.81 31.45 -7.53
CA MET A 97 -1.78 31.50 -6.07
C MET A 97 -3.01 30.77 -5.54
N ARG A 98 -2.82 29.54 -5.04
CA ARG A 98 -3.93 28.70 -4.56
C ARG A 98 -4.34 29.16 -3.18
N GLU A 99 -5.63 29.31 -2.98
CA GLU A 99 -6.20 29.54 -1.66
C GLU A 99 -6.15 28.21 -0.88
N VAL A 100 -5.41 28.23 0.22
CA VAL A 100 -5.18 27.07 1.08
C VAL A 100 -5.43 27.42 2.53
N SER A 101 -5.85 26.42 3.30
CA SER A 101 -5.96 26.49 4.76
C SER A 101 -4.97 25.52 5.39
N VAL A 102 -4.35 25.93 6.49
CA VAL A 102 -3.30 25.16 7.18
C VAL A 102 -3.77 24.76 8.56
N TYR A 103 -3.73 23.46 8.82
CA TYR A 103 -4.18 22.85 10.06
C TYR A 103 -3.04 22.11 10.77
N GLU A 104 -3.06 22.11 12.10
CA GLU A 104 -2.31 21.18 12.94
C GLU A 104 -3.33 20.29 13.68
N ASP A 105 -3.47 19.04 13.25
CA ASP A 105 -4.56 18.10 13.64
C ASP A 105 -5.96 18.71 13.47
N LYS A 106 -6.44 19.46 14.47
CA LYS A 106 -7.77 20.11 14.53
C LYS A 106 -7.69 21.62 14.73
N ARG A 107 -6.49 22.17 14.90
CA ARG A 107 -6.27 23.59 15.11
C ARG A 107 -6.01 24.27 13.77
N VAL A 108 -6.86 25.21 13.41
CA VAL A 108 -6.60 26.13 12.29
C VAL A 108 -5.40 27.02 12.67
N LEU A 109 -4.38 27.05 11.82
CA LEU A 109 -3.24 27.95 11.95
C LEU A 109 -3.32 29.09 10.93
N TYR A 110 -3.82 28.82 9.74
CA TYR A 110 -4.08 29.80 8.68
C TYR A 110 -5.31 29.39 7.88
N ASP A 111 -6.08 30.37 7.44
CA ASP A 111 -7.27 30.26 6.60
C ASP A 111 -7.34 31.54 5.74
N PRO A 112 -7.89 31.54 4.51
CA PRO A 112 -8.05 32.77 3.72
C PRO A 112 -8.83 33.89 4.43
N ASP A 113 -9.76 33.55 5.33
CA ASP A 113 -10.48 34.52 6.17
C ASP A 113 -9.71 34.92 7.46
N TRP A 114 -8.55 34.29 7.74
CA TRP A 114 -7.77 34.53 8.97
C TRP A 114 -6.24 34.37 8.80
N ASP A 115 -5.55 35.48 8.56
CA ASP A 115 -4.13 35.57 8.20
C ASP A 115 -3.17 36.01 9.33
N ASP A 116 -3.68 36.38 10.52
CA ASP A 116 -2.95 36.89 11.71
C ASP A 116 -1.68 36.11 12.13
N ASN A 117 -1.58 34.84 11.74
CA ASN A 117 -0.47 33.94 12.10
C ASN A 117 0.61 33.80 11.02
N MET A 118 0.42 34.32 9.82
CA MET A 118 1.35 34.12 8.69
C MET A 118 2.77 34.62 9.00
N GLU A 119 2.89 35.73 9.72
CA GLU A 119 4.17 36.32 10.14
C GLU A 119 4.74 35.71 11.43
N ARG A 120 4.01 34.82 12.11
CA ARG A 120 4.46 34.18 13.36
C ARG A 120 5.38 33.01 13.08
N THR A 121 6.30 32.76 14.02
CA THR A 121 7.18 31.59 13.93
C THR A 121 6.42 30.30 14.22
N LEU A 122 6.93 29.17 13.72
CA LEU A 122 6.38 27.87 14.05
C LEU A 122 6.39 27.61 15.57
N ASP A 123 7.43 28.07 16.28
CA ASP A 123 7.54 27.90 17.74
C ASP A 123 6.50 28.72 18.53
N ASP A 124 6.23 29.97 18.13
CA ASP A 124 5.15 30.80 18.70
C ASP A 124 3.77 30.12 18.52
N LEU A 125 3.58 29.50 17.35
CA LEU A 125 2.40 28.69 17.04
C LEU A 125 2.41 27.33 17.76
N ASN A 126 3.42 27.02 18.59
CA ASN A 126 3.64 25.72 19.25
C ASN A 126 3.81 24.54 18.27
N VAL A 127 4.17 24.80 17.01
CA VAL A 127 4.45 23.78 15.98
C VAL A 127 5.90 23.31 16.12
N THR A 128 6.12 22.38 17.03
CA THR A 128 7.43 21.77 17.32
C THR A 128 7.76 20.59 16.38
N ARG A 129 9.04 20.17 16.39
CA ARG A 129 9.51 18.94 15.72
C ARG A 129 8.58 17.74 15.93
N GLY A 130 8.37 16.96 14.87
CA GLY A 130 7.57 15.73 14.87
C GLY A 130 6.07 15.95 14.71
N LYS A 131 5.61 17.20 14.64
CA LYS A 131 4.23 17.54 14.27
C LYS A 131 4.06 17.58 12.75
N PHE A 132 2.80 17.49 12.32
CA PHE A 132 2.41 17.57 10.93
C PHE A 132 1.51 18.79 10.70
N LEU A 133 1.80 19.53 9.63
CA LEU A 133 0.92 20.58 9.10
C LEU A 133 0.17 20.00 7.90
N SER A 134 -1.16 20.05 7.94
CA SER A 134 -2.03 19.68 6.81
C SER A 134 -2.36 20.92 6.02
N VAL A 135 -1.82 21.04 4.80
CA VAL A 135 -2.16 22.12 3.85
C VAL A 135 -3.30 21.60 2.96
N VAL A 136 -4.47 22.20 3.10
CA VAL A 136 -5.71 21.84 2.42
C VAL A 136 -6.04 22.88 1.36
N ASP A 137 -6.38 22.42 0.16
CA ASP A 137 -6.79 23.23 -0.99
C ASP A 137 -8.29 23.55 -0.89
N GLU A 138 -8.66 24.83 -0.71
CA GLU A 138 -10.04 25.28 -0.44
C GLU A 138 -10.99 25.06 -1.63
N ASP A 139 -10.49 25.30 -2.86
CA ASP A 139 -11.20 24.95 -4.11
C ASP A 139 -11.50 23.45 -4.24
N GLY A 140 -10.84 22.61 -3.42
CA GLY A 140 -10.98 21.16 -3.47
C GLY A 140 -10.48 20.52 -4.77
N GLU A 141 -9.64 21.23 -5.55
CA GLU A 141 -9.02 20.73 -6.78
C GLU A 141 -7.91 19.72 -6.49
N TYR A 142 -7.18 19.86 -5.39
CA TYR A 142 -6.01 19.05 -5.03
C TYR A 142 -6.18 18.34 -3.68
N GLU A 143 -5.54 17.19 -3.51
CA GLU A 143 -5.50 16.49 -2.21
C GLU A 143 -4.55 17.17 -1.23
N THR A 144 -4.76 16.92 0.06
CA THR A 144 -3.99 17.50 1.16
C THR A 144 -2.50 17.22 1.05
N ILE A 145 -1.67 18.22 1.35
CA ILE A 145 -0.23 18.03 1.57
C ILE A 145 0.00 17.90 3.08
N GLN A 146 0.65 16.82 3.50
CA GLN A 146 1.01 16.57 4.90
C GLN A 146 2.50 16.86 5.10
N VAL A 147 2.82 17.91 5.83
CA VAL A 147 4.18 18.42 6.02
C VAL A 147 4.67 18.05 7.41
N GLY A 148 5.57 17.07 7.51
CA GLY A 148 6.20 16.67 8.77
C GLY A 148 7.37 17.60 9.11
N ILE A 149 7.35 18.20 10.31
CA ILE A 149 8.41 19.10 10.78
C ILE A 149 9.61 18.27 11.28
N GLY A 150 10.66 18.23 10.46
CA GLY A 150 11.93 17.57 10.73
C GLY A 150 12.93 18.48 11.46
N ALA A 151 13.99 17.88 12.00
CA ALA A 151 15.14 18.66 12.47
C ALA A 151 16.10 18.92 11.30
N LEU A 152 16.73 20.10 11.28
CA LEU A 152 17.82 20.38 10.33
C LEU A 152 18.96 19.34 10.46
N PRO A 153 19.66 19.01 9.35
CA PRO A 153 20.80 18.10 9.38
C PRO A 153 21.92 18.58 10.34
N PRO A 154 22.69 17.68 10.97
CA PRO A 154 23.75 18.05 11.90
C PRO A 154 24.84 18.96 11.31
N ASP A 155 25.09 18.85 10.00
CA ASP A 155 26.09 19.62 9.26
C ASP A 155 25.56 20.98 8.74
N HIS A 156 24.33 21.37 9.11
CA HIS A 156 23.74 22.62 8.64
C HIS A 156 24.37 23.84 9.33
N PRO A 157 24.85 24.85 8.57
CA PRO A 157 25.45 26.05 9.17
C PRO A 157 24.40 26.85 9.97
N SER A 158 24.79 27.40 11.12
CA SER A 158 23.92 28.23 11.96
C SER A 158 23.46 29.52 11.27
N ASP A 159 24.29 30.06 10.39
CA ASP A 159 24.02 31.23 9.53
C ASP A 159 23.34 30.85 8.20
N GLY A 160 22.92 29.58 8.06
CA GLY A 160 22.21 29.10 6.89
C GLY A 160 20.72 29.51 6.84
N PRO A 161 20.00 29.08 5.79
CA PRO A 161 18.55 29.26 5.69
C PRO A 161 17.84 28.58 6.88
N ALA A 162 16.73 29.16 7.35
CA ALA A 162 16.00 28.65 8.51
C ALA A 162 15.33 27.28 8.24
N PHE A 163 15.10 26.93 6.98
CA PHE A 163 14.47 25.70 6.54
C PHE A 163 15.10 25.19 5.24
N VAL A 164 14.98 23.87 5.02
CA VAL A 164 15.35 23.20 3.77
C VAL A 164 14.07 22.68 3.12
N LEU A 165 13.74 23.17 1.92
CA LEU A 165 12.57 22.69 1.18
C LEU A 165 12.81 21.26 0.64
N PRO A 166 11.77 20.40 0.62
CA PRO A 166 11.84 19.10 -0.03
C PRO A 166 12.14 19.26 -1.52
N SER A 167 13.09 18.46 -2.03
CA SER A 167 13.41 18.36 -3.46
C SER A 167 13.22 16.93 -3.93
N PRO A 168 12.25 16.64 -4.84
CA PRO A 168 11.29 17.58 -5.46
C PRO A 168 10.24 18.12 -4.47
N LEU A 169 9.64 19.27 -4.80
CA LEU A 169 8.49 19.82 -4.08
C LEU A 169 7.30 18.84 -4.14
N PRO A 170 6.46 18.76 -3.09
CA PRO A 170 5.31 17.89 -3.07
C PRO A 170 4.26 18.33 -4.10
N SER A 171 4.04 17.50 -5.12
CA SER A 171 2.96 17.70 -6.09
C SER A 171 1.71 16.92 -5.65
N PRO A 172 0.69 17.56 -5.04
CA PRO A 172 -0.54 16.86 -4.68
C PRO A 172 -1.29 16.41 -5.95
N PRO A 173 -1.83 15.18 -5.98
CA PRO A 173 -2.62 14.72 -7.11
C PRO A 173 -3.99 15.42 -7.13
N LYS A 174 -4.44 15.91 -8.29
CA LYS A 174 -5.79 16.51 -8.43
C LYS A 174 -6.89 15.57 -7.91
N LYS A 175 -7.81 16.06 -7.08
CA LYS A 175 -8.96 15.31 -6.55
C LYS A 175 -9.76 14.71 -7.73
N ALA A 176 -9.98 13.41 -7.70
CA ALA A 176 -10.77 12.74 -8.72
C ALA A 176 -12.24 13.11 -8.52
N LYS A 177 -12.78 14.00 -9.37
CA LYS A 177 -14.22 14.31 -9.38
C LYS A 177 -15.00 12.99 -9.52
N PRO A 178 -15.97 12.70 -8.63
CA PRO A 178 -16.78 11.50 -8.77
C PRO A 178 -17.48 11.54 -10.14
N PRO A 179 -17.61 10.41 -10.86
CA PRO A 179 -18.33 10.39 -12.12
C PRO A 179 -19.75 10.89 -11.87
N VAL A 180 -20.17 11.91 -12.61
CA VAL A 180 -21.54 12.43 -12.55
C VAL A 180 -22.48 11.25 -12.78
N PRO A 181 -23.47 11.00 -11.91
CA PRO A 181 -24.40 9.91 -12.12
C PRO A 181 -25.10 10.13 -13.47
N SER A 182 -24.85 9.22 -14.41
CA SER A 182 -25.59 9.20 -15.67
C SER A 182 -27.07 8.98 -15.34
N PRO A 183 -28.01 9.68 -16.01
CA PRO A 183 -29.43 9.54 -15.71
C PRO A 183 -29.85 8.07 -15.79
N GLU A 184 -30.45 7.58 -14.72
CA GLU A 184 -30.73 6.17 -14.52
C GLU A 184 -31.61 5.61 -15.66
N PRO A 185 -31.19 4.54 -16.35
CA PRO A 185 -32.09 3.78 -17.20
C PRO A 185 -33.18 3.15 -16.32
N GLN A 186 -34.44 3.52 -16.55
CA GLN A 186 -35.59 2.97 -15.84
C GLN A 186 -35.54 1.44 -15.86
N THR A 187 -35.38 0.83 -14.69
CA THR A 187 -35.33 -0.63 -14.58
C THR A 187 -36.75 -1.19 -14.43
N PRO A 188 -37.21 -2.10 -15.30
CA PRO A 188 -38.48 -2.77 -15.10
C PRO A 188 -38.41 -3.70 -13.88
N GLU A 189 -39.49 -3.74 -13.12
CA GLU A 189 -39.61 -4.47 -11.85
C GLU A 189 -39.16 -5.93 -11.96
N LYS A 190 -38.26 -6.37 -11.06
CA LYS A 190 -37.93 -7.79 -10.89
C LYS A 190 -38.51 -8.32 -9.58
N SER A 191 -39.20 -9.45 -9.72
CA SER A 191 -39.98 -10.11 -8.68
C SER A 191 -39.17 -10.60 -7.49
N MET A 192 -39.86 -10.80 -6.36
CA MET A 192 -39.26 -11.09 -5.06
C MET A 192 -38.33 -12.32 -5.05
N SER A 193 -37.19 -12.13 -4.40
CA SER A 193 -36.16 -13.14 -4.20
C SER A 193 -36.56 -14.19 -3.15
N LYS A 194 -36.69 -15.46 -3.58
CA LYS A 194 -36.65 -16.59 -2.64
C LYS A 194 -35.22 -16.76 -2.13
N LYS A 195 -35.04 -16.74 -0.80
CA LYS A 195 -33.82 -17.22 -0.13
C LYS A 195 -33.46 -18.62 -0.66
N ARG A 196 -32.25 -18.79 -1.18
CA ARG A 196 -31.60 -20.12 -1.26
C ARG A 196 -30.80 -20.31 0.03
N ALA A 197 -30.95 -21.46 0.67
CA ALA A 197 -30.04 -21.92 1.71
C ALA A 197 -28.69 -22.33 1.08
N ALA A 198 -27.65 -22.44 1.90
CA ALA A 198 -26.39 -23.04 1.48
C ALA A 198 -26.61 -24.52 1.08
N PRO A 199 -25.90 -25.05 0.07
CA PRO A 199 -25.90 -26.47 -0.20
C PRO A 199 -25.19 -27.22 0.94
N ASP A 200 -25.83 -28.25 1.48
CA ASP A 200 -25.17 -29.28 2.30
C ASP A 200 -24.22 -30.06 1.39
N ASP A 201 -22.98 -30.28 1.86
CA ASP A 201 -21.93 -30.96 1.09
C ASP A 201 -21.83 -32.42 1.53
N ASP A 202 -22.89 -33.18 1.22
CA ASP A 202 -23.01 -34.61 1.56
C ASP A 202 -23.48 -35.39 0.32
N GLU A 203 -22.52 -35.84 -0.50
CA GLU A 203 -22.52 -37.15 -1.17
C GLU A 203 -21.23 -37.34 -2.01
N LEU A 204 -20.31 -38.18 -1.52
CA LEU A 204 -19.16 -38.66 -2.29
C LEU A 204 -19.55 -39.95 -3.06
N PRO A 205 -19.64 -39.94 -4.40
CA PRO A 205 -19.87 -41.17 -5.15
C PRO A 205 -18.58 -42.02 -5.25
N VAL A 206 -18.59 -43.17 -4.57
CA VAL A 206 -17.49 -44.15 -4.57
C VAL A 206 -17.27 -44.75 -5.96
N ALA A 207 -16.18 -44.38 -6.62
CA ALA A 207 -15.76 -44.99 -7.89
C ALA A 207 -15.12 -46.38 -7.67
N LYS A 208 -15.72 -47.41 -8.25
CA LYS A 208 -15.25 -48.82 -8.17
C LYS A 208 -14.02 -49.08 -9.06
N ARG A 209 -13.13 -49.96 -8.61
CA ARG A 209 -11.98 -50.50 -9.39
C ARG A 209 -12.45 -51.34 -10.59
N ALA A 210 -11.69 -51.28 -11.70
CA ALA A 210 -11.65 -52.29 -12.77
C ALA A 210 -10.19 -52.45 -13.29
N LYS A 211 -9.87 -53.55 -14.01
CA LYS A 211 -8.49 -54.05 -14.19
C LYS A 211 -8.20 -54.56 -15.62
N THR A 212 -7.07 -54.11 -16.21
CA THR A 212 -6.19 -54.74 -17.25
C THR A 212 -6.72 -55.34 -18.57
N ASN A 213 -6.30 -54.77 -19.72
CA ASN A 213 -5.48 -55.35 -20.83
C ASN A 213 -5.49 -54.37 -22.05
N GLY A 214 -4.37 -54.01 -22.71
CA GLY A 214 -3.73 -54.69 -23.87
C GLY A 214 -4.42 -54.31 -25.21
N THR A 215 -3.80 -53.82 -26.30
CA THR A 215 -2.39 -53.83 -26.79
C THR A 215 -2.15 -52.68 -27.82
N SER A 216 -0.90 -52.47 -28.25
CA SER A 216 -0.28 -51.32 -28.95
C SER A 216 -0.43 -51.17 -30.48
N SER A 217 -0.18 -49.95 -31.00
CA SER A 217 0.59 -49.71 -32.26
C SER A 217 1.36 -48.37 -32.20
N HIS A 218 2.46 -48.26 -32.95
CA HIS A 218 3.53 -47.25 -32.80
C HIS A 218 3.39 -46.00 -33.70
N THR A 219 3.66 -44.82 -33.13
CA THR A 219 4.75 -43.86 -33.46
C THR A 219 4.76 -42.73 -32.38
N ASP A 220 5.81 -41.97 -32.06
CA ASP A 220 7.28 -42.16 -32.22
C ASP A 220 8.05 -41.30 -31.17
N VAL A 221 9.36 -41.07 -31.35
CA VAL A 221 10.30 -40.39 -30.40
C VAL A 221 11.17 -39.34 -31.15
N PRO A 222 11.92 -38.40 -30.51
CA PRO A 222 12.38 -38.38 -29.10
C PRO A 222 12.36 -37.04 -28.33
N PHE A 223 12.13 -37.07 -27.01
CA PHE A 223 12.99 -36.34 -26.05
C PHE A 223 12.84 -36.88 -24.62
N THR A 224 13.95 -37.14 -23.94
CA THR A 224 14.00 -37.33 -22.47
C THR A 224 15.20 -36.58 -21.91
N PRO A 225 14.99 -35.78 -20.86
CA PRO A 225 16.00 -35.59 -19.82
C PRO A 225 15.56 -36.26 -18.52
N LYS A 226 16.54 -36.50 -17.64
CA LYS A 226 16.37 -37.27 -16.41
C LYS A 226 15.58 -36.50 -15.35
N LYS A 227 15.03 -37.25 -14.40
CA LYS A 227 14.39 -36.76 -13.17
C LYS A 227 15.43 -36.13 -12.22
N GLN A 228 15.88 -34.91 -12.52
CA GLN A 228 16.64 -34.04 -11.62
C GLN A 228 16.54 -32.59 -12.11
N ARG A 229 16.37 -31.63 -11.18
CA ARG A 229 16.23 -30.17 -11.40
C ARG A 229 15.09 -29.78 -12.36
N LYS A 230 13.86 -29.68 -11.81
CA LYS A 230 12.96 -28.60 -12.22
C LYS A 230 13.44 -27.32 -11.52
N LEU A 231 13.74 -26.29 -12.30
CA LEU A 231 13.73 -24.92 -11.81
C LEU A 231 12.29 -24.43 -11.92
N ASP A 232 11.64 -24.23 -10.78
CA ASP A 232 10.46 -23.37 -10.71
C ASP A 232 10.93 -21.92 -10.48
N GLU A 233 10.17 -20.95 -10.99
CA GLU A 233 10.65 -19.60 -11.37
C GLU A 233 10.99 -18.66 -10.19
N ASP A 234 10.95 -19.17 -8.95
CA ASP A 234 11.11 -18.42 -7.69
C ASP A 234 12.50 -18.57 -7.03
N GLY A 235 13.44 -19.29 -7.64
CA GLY A 235 14.84 -19.35 -7.19
C GLY A 235 15.09 -20.09 -5.88
N LEU A 236 14.20 -21.01 -5.49
CA LEU A 236 14.34 -21.85 -4.30
C LEU A 236 14.70 -23.28 -4.69
N ILE A 237 15.82 -23.79 -4.17
CA ILE A 237 16.23 -25.20 -4.34
C ILE A 237 15.58 -26.03 -3.22
N LEU A 238 14.68 -26.93 -3.60
CA LEU A 238 14.14 -27.93 -2.68
C LEU A 238 15.13 -29.10 -2.58
N VAL A 239 15.77 -29.25 -1.42
CA VAL A 239 16.71 -30.35 -1.16
C VAL A 239 15.97 -31.49 -0.45
N GLU A 240 16.04 -32.72 -0.99
CA GLU A 240 15.27 -33.87 -0.47
C GLU A 240 15.96 -34.57 0.72
N SER A 241 17.20 -34.21 1.06
CA SER A 241 17.93 -34.78 2.22
C SER A 241 18.95 -33.82 2.84
N LEU A 242 19.21 -33.96 4.16
CA LEU A 242 20.11 -33.10 4.94
C LEU A 242 21.59 -33.22 4.59
N ASP A 243 22.00 -34.29 3.92
CA ASP A 243 23.41 -34.61 3.61
C ASP A 243 23.82 -34.27 2.16
N GLU A 244 22.93 -33.67 1.37
CA GLU A 244 23.19 -33.33 -0.03
C GLU A 244 24.09 -32.08 -0.13
N LYS A 245 25.37 -32.28 -0.47
CA LYS A 245 26.33 -31.19 -0.64
C LYS A 245 25.96 -30.32 -1.84
N LEU A 246 25.46 -29.12 -1.58
CA LEU A 246 25.32 -28.06 -2.57
C LEU A 246 26.72 -27.58 -3.01
N ASN A 247 26.92 -27.40 -4.31
CA ASN A 247 28.16 -26.81 -4.84
C ASN A 247 28.19 -25.31 -4.51
N GLU A 248 29.35 -24.81 -4.11
CA GLU A 248 29.54 -23.43 -3.62
C GLU A 248 29.24 -22.35 -4.68
N ASP A 249 29.26 -22.71 -5.97
CA ASP A 249 28.96 -21.81 -7.09
C ASP A 249 27.46 -21.39 -7.19
N ASP A 250 26.54 -22.15 -6.58
CA ASP A 250 25.07 -21.92 -6.66
C ASP A 250 24.52 -21.19 -5.41
N VAL A 251 25.37 -20.69 -4.48
CA VAL A 251 24.95 -20.09 -3.18
C VAL A 251 25.44 -18.64 -3.01
N ILE A 252 24.51 -17.69 -2.91
CA ILE A 252 24.83 -16.30 -2.51
C ILE A 252 24.75 -16.20 -0.98
N VAL A 253 25.90 -15.99 -0.34
CA VAL A 253 25.98 -15.61 1.08
C VAL A 253 25.55 -14.15 1.23
N ILE A 254 24.68 -13.88 2.19
CA ILE A 254 24.26 -12.53 2.58
C ILE A 254 24.98 -12.20 3.90
N ASP A 255 25.68 -11.07 3.91
CA ASP A 255 26.26 -10.41 5.08
C ASP A 255 25.28 -9.33 5.59
#